data_AF-A0A2P7YK95-F1
#
_entry.id   AF-A0A2P7YK95-F1
#
_cell.length_a   1.000
_cell.length_b   1.000
_cell.length_c   1.000
_cell.angle_alpha   90.00
_cell.angle_beta   90.00
_cell.angle_gamma   90.00
#
_symmetry.space_group_name_H-M   'P 1'
#
loop_
_entity.id
_entity.type
_entity.pdbx_description
1 polymer ?
#
loop_
_entity_poly.entity_id
_entity_poly.type
_entity_poly.pdbx_seq_one_letter_code
_entity_poly.pdbx_strand_id
1 'polypeptide(L)'
;MQLHLYFLALLVAGLARALVIPNTLSASEISYVQGDPKVTHRVDLGIAKGLSYYGHITIALFGEEAPKTVENFMALANMTKGYCYKNVKFHRIVKDFVVQGGDFEKGDGTGGYSIYGKKFPDETFAIPHNKKGRLLMANLGPNTNGAQFFITTTQDCLWLNGKHVVFGQLVGGHEIIEEMNNVTLDENGKPTVNYFITAGQSTKIDTKNQKLYEQLKKDEEIYQAALRGETTLINDQVHPVETLQEDNMGGYIFLGAFCLIVLLAWRMTKKVRRNMGVKFKG
;
A
#
# COMPACT_ATOMS: atom_id res chain seq x y z
N MET A 1 23.18 28.94 -29.18
CA MET A 1 23.49 27.50 -29.38
C MET A 1 23.80 26.78 -28.06
N GLN A 2 24.68 27.30 -27.18
CA GLN A 2 24.96 26.70 -25.87
C GLN A 2 23.73 26.58 -24.93
N LEU A 3 22.86 27.60 -24.89
CA LEU A 3 21.68 27.58 -24.00
C LEU A 3 20.68 26.47 -24.34
N HIS A 4 20.55 26.10 -25.63
CA HIS A 4 19.70 24.97 -26.06
C HIS A 4 20.31 23.61 -25.73
N LEU A 5 21.64 23.47 -25.73
CA LEU A 5 22.29 22.23 -25.27
C LEU A 5 22.09 22.02 -23.76
N TYR A 6 22.14 23.09 -22.94
CA TYR A 6 21.85 22.99 -21.50
C TYR A 6 20.39 22.66 -21.22
N PHE A 7 19.45 23.24 -21.98
CA PHE A 7 18.03 22.92 -21.84
C PHE A 7 17.74 21.47 -22.25
N LEU A 8 18.35 20.99 -23.33
CA LEU A 8 18.24 19.59 -23.77
C LEU A 8 18.91 18.63 -22.77
N ALA A 9 20.05 19.00 -22.19
CA ALA A 9 20.73 18.21 -21.17
C ALA A 9 19.94 18.16 -19.85
N LEU A 10 19.27 19.24 -19.44
CA LEU A 10 18.36 19.25 -18.30
C LEU A 10 17.07 18.46 -18.57
N LEU A 11 16.58 18.47 -19.81
CA LEU A 11 15.41 17.68 -20.23
C LEU A 11 15.74 16.18 -20.29
N VAL A 12 16.94 15.82 -20.77
CA VAL A 12 17.46 14.43 -20.76
C VAL A 12 17.82 13.97 -19.36
N ALA A 13 18.39 14.83 -18.50
CA ALA A 13 18.64 14.53 -17.09
C ALA A 13 17.34 14.42 -16.27
N GLY A 14 16.27 15.13 -16.69
CA GLY A 14 14.92 14.98 -16.14
C GLY A 14 14.23 13.69 -16.58
N LEU A 15 14.49 13.22 -17.80
CA LEU A 15 13.89 12.00 -18.37
C LEU A 15 14.62 10.70 -17.99
N ALA A 16 15.86 10.78 -17.49
CA ALA A 16 16.67 9.62 -17.12
C ALA A 16 16.75 9.37 -15.60
N ARG A 17 15.86 9.95 -14.79
CA ARG A 17 15.53 9.29 -13.52
C ARG A 17 14.68 8.08 -13.89
N ALA A 18 15.35 6.96 -14.19
CA ALA A 18 14.74 5.65 -14.01
C ALA A 18 14.01 5.71 -12.67
N LEU A 19 12.68 5.54 -12.68
CA LEU A 19 11.86 5.63 -11.49
C LEU A 19 12.37 4.54 -10.55
N VAL A 20 13.26 4.91 -9.62
CA VAL A 20 13.81 3.95 -8.66
C VAL A 20 12.63 3.58 -7.78
N ILE A 21 12.15 2.34 -7.91
CA ILE A 21 11.07 1.85 -7.08
C ILE A 21 11.55 1.96 -5.62
N PRO A 22 10.82 2.70 -4.77
CA PRO A 22 11.24 2.87 -3.40
C PRO A 22 11.25 1.52 -2.71
N ASN A 23 12.28 1.26 -1.92
CA ASN A 23 12.35 0.07 -1.07
C ASN A 23 11.55 0.25 0.24
N THR A 24 10.71 1.27 0.34
CA THR A 24 9.80 1.51 1.47
C THR A 24 8.37 1.70 0.95
N LEU A 25 7.40 1.50 1.83
CA LEU A 25 6.02 1.91 1.59
C LEU A 25 5.81 3.34 2.12
N SER A 26 5.04 4.13 1.39
CA SER A 26 4.52 5.42 1.83
C SER A 26 3.46 5.26 2.93
N ALA A 27 3.16 6.34 3.65
CA ALA A 27 2.13 6.32 4.70
C ALA A 27 0.75 5.89 4.18
N SER A 28 0.38 6.28 2.96
CA SER A 28 -0.86 5.86 2.31
C SER A 28 -0.83 4.39 1.91
N GLU A 29 0.28 3.85 1.42
CA GLU A 29 0.40 2.41 1.12
C GLU A 29 0.33 1.56 2.40
N ILE A 30 0.91 2.06 3.51
CA ILE A 30 0.90 1.37 4.82
C ILE A 30 -0.52 1.21 5.37
N SER A 31 -1.43 2.16 5.12
CA SER A 31 -2.80 2.07 5.64
C SER A 31 -3.57 0.85 5.12
N TYR A 32 -3.29 0.41 3.89
CA TYR A 32 -3.93 -0.76 3.28
C TYR A 32 -3.51 -2.09 3.91
N VAL A 33 -2.28 -2.15 4.44
CA VAL A 33 -1.71 -3.36 5.07
C VAL A 33 -1.81 -3.37 6.59
N GLN A 34 -2.56 -2.44 7.18
CA GLN A 34 -2.78 -2.42 8.62
C GLN A 34 -3.48 -3.70 9.09
N GLY A 35 -2.91 -4.36 10.10
CA GLY A 35 -3.41 -5.63 10.63
C GLY A 35 -3.09 -6.87 9.78
N ASP A 36 -2.33 -6.72 8.70
CA ASP A 36 -1.87 -7.84 7.88
C ASP A 36 -0.51 -8.37 8.33
N PRO A 37 -0.09 -9.57 7.87
CA PRO A 37 1.27 -10.03 8.05
C PRO A 37 2.29 -9.05 7.50
N LYS A 38 3.52 -9.19 7.99
CA LYS A 38 4.64 -8.33 7.63
C LYS A 38 4.87 -8.34 6.12
N VAL A 39 4.88 -7.14 5.54
CA VAL A 39 5.27 -6.93 4.14
C VAL A 39 6.78 -7.10 4.02
N THR A 40 7.21 -7.97 3.10
CA THR A 40 8.64 -8.25 2.86
C THR A 40 9.12 -7.76 1.50
N HIS A 41 8.20 -7.71 0.52
CA HIS A 41 8.50 -7.30 -0.84
C HIS A 41 7.33 -6.48 -1.39
N ARG A 42 7.60 -5.70 -2.44
CA ARG A 42 6.59 -5.07 -3.29
C ARG A 42 6.79 -5.49 -4.73
N VAL A 43 5.72 -5.53 -5.50
CA VAL A 43 5.75 -5.67 -6.96
C VAL A 43 4.95 -4.53 -7.57
N ASP A 44 5.58 -3.86 -8.53
CA ASP A 44 4.95 -2.84 -9.36
C ASP A 44 4.72 -3.43 -10.75
N LEU A 45 3.47 -3.42 -11.21
CA LEU A 45 3.07 -3.90 -12.53
C LEU A 45 2.55 -2.73 -13.36
N GLY A 46 3.24 -2.43 -14.47
CA GLY A 46 2.73 -1.49 -15.46
C GLY A 46 1.51 -2.08 -16.19
N ILE A 47 0.51 -1.25 -16.45
CA ILE A 47 -0.78 -1.63 -17.03
C ILE A 47 -1.00 -0.81 -18.30
N ALA A 48 -1.37 -1.48 -19.39
CA ALA A 48 -1.91 -0.87 -20.60
C ALA A 48 -3.40 -1.18 -20.74
N LYS A 49 -4.13 -0.22 -21.33
CA LYS A 49 -5.53 -0.37 -21.75
C LYS A 49 -5.55 -0.28 -23.28
N GLY A 50 -5.84 -1.38 -23.95
CA GLY A 50 -5.64 -1.51 -25.39
C GLY A 50 -4.16 -1.35 -25.77
N LEU A 51 -3.84 -0.34 -26.59
CA LEU A 51 -2.48 -0.04 -27.04
C LEU A 51 -1.79 1.09 -26.24
N SER A 52 -2.49 1.68 -25.27
CA SER A 52 -2.00 2.84 -24.53
C SER A 52 -1.61 2.44 -23.10
N TYR A 53 -0.45 2.91 -22.65
CA TYR A 53 -0.08 2.83 -21.24
C TYR A 53 -1.12 3.57 -20.39
N TYR A 54 -1.62 2.92 -19.35
CA TYR A 54 -2.71 3.41 -18.52
C TYR A 54 -2.23 3.81 -17.12
N GLY A 55 -1.25 3.08 -16.57
CA GLY A 55 -0.69 3.37 -15.25
C GLY A 55 0.06 2.17 -14.70
N HIS A 56 0.24 2.10 -13.38
CA HIS A 56 0.81 0.94 -12.71
C HIS A 56 0.01 0.62 -11.46
N ILE A 57 0.01 -0.66 -11.08
CA ILE A 57 -0.50 -1.12 -9.79
C ILE A 57 0.68 -1.53 -8.91
N THR A 58 0.56 -1.28 -7.61
CA THR A 58 1.56 -1.65 -6.62
C THR A 58 0.95 -2.64 -5.64
N ILE A 59 1.65 -3.75 -5.42
CA ILE A 59 1.19 -4.83 -4.56
C ILE A 59 2.26 -5.10 -3.50
N ALA A 60 1.86 -5.03 -2.23
CA ALA A 60 2.65 -5.49 -1.09
C ALA A 60 2.52 -7.02 -0.95
N LEU A 61 3.63 -7.70 -0.69
CA LEU A 61 3.70 -9.17 -0.62
C LEU A 61 4.10 -9.68 0.76
N PHE A 62 3.43 -10.74 1.20
CA PHE A 62 3.58 -11.34 2.53
C PHE A 62 4.57 -12.52 2.53
N GLY A 63 5.80 -12.27 2.10
CA GLY A 63 6.80 -13.33 1.86
C GLY A 63 7.32 -14.08 3.09
N GLU A 64 7.01 -13.65 4.32
CA GLU A 64 7.25 -14.48 5.52
C GLU A 64 6.12 -15.52 5.73
N GLU A 65 4.90 -15.17 5.36
CA GLU A 65 3.71 -16.02 5.52
C GLU A 65 3.56 -17.01 4.35
N ALA A 66 3.81 -16.57 3.13
CA ALA A 66 3.70 -17.38 1.91
C ALA A 66 4.98 -17.29 1.03
N PRO A 67 6.14 -17.76 1.51
CA PRO A 67 7.44 -17.55 0.86
C PRO A 67 7.52 -18.11 -0.57
N LYS A 68 7.05 -19.34 -0.81
CA LYS A 68 7.10 -19.96 -2.15
C LYS A 68 6.12 -19.30 -3.11
N THR A 69 4.93 -18.97 -2.62
CA THR A 69 3.91 -18.29 -3.42
C THR A 69 4.40 -16.91 -3.85
N VAL A 70 5.01 -16.16 -2.92
CA VAL A 70 5.61 -14.85 -3.18
C VAL A 70 6.82 -14.95 -4.12
N GLU A 71 7.72 -15.92 -3.92
CA GLU A 71 8.85 -16.17 -4.83
C GLU A 71 8.36 -16.45 -6.26
N ASN A 72 7.36 -17.31 -6.43
CA ASN A 72 6.76 -17.60 -7.72
C ASN A 72 6.22 -16.34 -8.40
N PHE A 73 5.42 -15.55 -7.70
CA PHE A 73 4.83 -14.34 -8.26
C PHE A 73 5.89 -13.29 -8.64
N MET A 74 6.89 -13.07 -7.80
CA MET A 74 7.99 -12.14 -8.09
C MET A 74 8.84 -12.61 -9.27
N ALA A 75 9.15 -13.91 -9.33
CA ALA A 75 9.93 -14.48 -10.42
C ALA A 75 9.25 -14.31 -11.78
N LEU A 76 7.92 -14.47 -11.81
CA LEU A 76 7.06 -14.24 -12.98
C LEU A 76 6.89 -12.75 -13.31
N ALA A 77 6.85 -11.86 -12.32
CA ALA A 77 6.85 -10.42 -12.56
C ALA A 77 8.18 -9.95 -13.18
N ASN A 78 9.30 -10.48 -12.71
CA ASN A 78 10.66 -10.08 -13.11
C ASN A 78 11.22 -10.83 -14.34
N MET A 79 10.50 -11.80 -14.91
CA MET A 79 10.99 -12.65 -16.02
C MET A 79 12.27 -13.45 -15.70
N THR A 80 12.48 -13.83 -14.44
CA THR A 80 13.72 -14.53 -14.01
C THR A 80 13.90 -15.92 -14.61
N LYS A 81 12.83 -16.56 -15.09
CA LYS A 81 12.84 -17.91 -15.68
C LYS A 81 12.72 -17.90 -17.21
N GLY A 82 12.75 -16.73 -17.86
CA GLY A 82 12.56 -16.59 -19.31
C GLY A 82 11.11 -16.52 -19.78
N TYR A 83 10.14 -16.72 -18.88
CA TYR A 83 8.70 -16.46 -19.07
C TYR A 83 8.20 -15.57 -17.93
N CYS A 84 7.13 -14.81 -18.18
CA CYS A 84 6.70 -13.74 -17.26
C CYS A 84 5.27 -13.26 -17.47
N TYR A 85 4.86 -12.30 -16.65
CA TYR A 85 3.60 -11.58 -16.80
C TYR A 85 3.60 -10.48 -17.87
N LYS A 86 4.73 -10.18 -18.52
CA LYS A 86 4.74 -9.18 -19.59
C LYS A 86 3.85 -9.61 -20.76
N ASN A 87 3.04 -8.68 -21.24
CA ASN A 87 2.01 -8.83 -22.27
C ASN A 87 0.87 -9.79 -21.88
N VAL A 88 0.75 -10.17 -20.61
CA VAL A 88 -0.35 -11.00 -20.12
C VAL A 88 -1.57 -10.13 -19.88
N LYS A 89 -2.73 -10.59 -20.35
CA LYS A 89 -3.99 -9.87 -20.17
C LYS A 89 -4.74 -10.30 -18.91
N PHE A 90 -5.56 -9.39 -18.40
CA PHE A 90 -6.61 -9.70 -17.44
C PHE A 90 -7.79 -10.32 -18.19
N HIS A 91 -7.80 -11.64 -18.31
CA HIS A 91 -8.69 -12.37 -19.23
C HIS A 91 -10.12 -12.57 -18.68
N ARG A 92 -10.30 -12.43 -17.37
CA ARG A 92 -11.60 -12.60 -16.71
C ARG A 92 -11.80 -11.53 -15.64
N ILE A 93 -12.92 -10.83 -15.72
CA ILE A 93 -13.32 -9.80 -14.77
C ILE A 93 -14.74 -10.14 -14.33
N VAL A 94 -14.94 -10.22 -13.02
CA VAL A 94 -16.25 -10.43 -12.41
C VAL A 94 -16.51 -9.23 -11.52
N LYS A 95 -17.48 -8.40 -11.94
CA LYS A 95 -17.87 -7.19 -11.22
C LYS A 95 -18.21 -7.51 -9.77
N ASP A 96 -17.70 -6.67 -8.88
CA ASP A 96 -17.86 -6.74 -7.42
C ASP A 96 -17.39 -8.07 -6.82
N PHE A 97 -16.39 -8.69 -7.46
CA PHE A 97 -15.76 -9.89 -6.98
C PHE A 97 -14.24 -9.89 -7.22
N VAL A 98 -13.79 -10.08 -8.45
CA VAL A 98 -12.35 -10.24 -8.77
C VAL A 98 -12.00 -9.77 -10.18
N VAL A 99 -10.74 -9.33 -10.33
CA VAL A 99 -10.04 -9.28 -11.62
C VAL A 99 -9.00 -10.40 -11.68
N GLN A 100 -8.96 -11.15 -12.77
CA GLN A 100 -8.11 -12.33 -12.93
C GLN A 100 -7.08 -12.14 -14.04
N GLY A 101 -5.83 -12.47 -13.74
CA GLY A 101 -4.71 -12.42 -14.69
C GLY A 101 -3.74 -13.60 -14.52
N GLY A 102 -2.60 -13.52 -15.19
CA GLY A 102 -1.47 -14.44 -14.99
C GLY A 102 -1.38 -15.66 -15.92
N ASP A 103 -2.35 -15.86 -16.82
CA ASP A 103 -2.23 -16.87 -17.88
C ASP A 103 -1.38 -16.35 -19.04
N PHE A 104 -0.07 -16.58 -18.95
CA PHE A 104 0.90 -16.20 -19.98
C PHE A 104 1.02 -17.21 -21.12
N GLU A 105 0.41 -18.39 -21.00
CA GLU A 105 0.56 -19.47 -21.98
C GLU A 105 -0.52 -19.38 -23.05
N LYS A 106 -1.78 -19.19 -22.64
CA LYS A 106 -2.94 -19.17 -23.53
C LYS A 106 -3.76 -17.90 -23.42
N GLY A 107 -3.71 -17.24 -22.26
CA GLY A 107 -4.48 -16.02 -21.99
C GLY A 107 -5.99 -16.25 -21.97
N ASP A 108 -6.48 -17.46 -21.76
CA ASP A 108 -7.92 -17.78 -21.72
C ASP A 108 -8.36 -18.40 -20.38
N GLY A 109 -7.42 -18.57 -19.45
CA GLY A 109 -7.64 -19.17 -18.14
C GLY A 109 -7.30 -20.66 -18.10
N THR A 110 -6.96 -21.29 -19.23
CA THR A 110 -6.63 -22.73 -19.30
C THR A 110 -5.13 -23.03 -19.33
N GLY A 111 -4.28 -22.00 -19.18
CA GLY A 111 -2.83 -22.10 -19.20
C GLY A 111 -2.13 -21.46 -18.01
N GLY A 112 -0.80 -21.40 -18.10
CA GLY A 112 0.08 -20.78 -17.12
C GLY A 112 0.56 -21.77 -16.07
N TYR A 113 1.84 -21.67 -15.72
CA TYR A 113 2.52 -22.59 -14.82
C TYR A 113 3.49 -21.85 -13.90
N SER A 114 3.76 -22.44 -12.75
CA SER A 114 4.66 -21.86 -11.75
C SER A 114 6.13 -22.03 -12.12
N ILE A 115 6.99 -21.33 -11.40
CA ILE A 115 8.44 -21.53 -11.48
C ILE A 115 8.92 -22.91 -11.01
N TYR A 116 8.05 -23.66 -10.33
CA TYR A 116 8.32 -24.99 -9.79
C TYR A 116 7.80 -26.11 -10.71
N GLY A 117 7.20 -25.77 -11.85
CA GLY A 117 6.52 -26.69 -12.76
C GLY A 117 5.05 -26.33 -12.95
N LYS A 118 4.25 -27.26 -13.51
CA LYS A 118 2.85 -27.00 -13.88
C LYS A 118 1.99 -26.50 -12.72
N LYS A 119 2.14 -27.11 -11.53
CA LYS A 119 1.35 -26.81 -10.33
C LYS A 119 2.20 -26.90 -9.08
N PHE A 120 1.85 -26.16 -8.02
CA PHE A 120 2.43 -26.30 -6.68
C PHE A 120 1.34 -26.30 -5.58
N PRO A 121 1.63 -26.89 -4.40
CA PRO A 121 0.66 -27.01 -3.29
C PRO A 121 0.17 -25.67 -2.73
N ASP A 122 -0.95 -25.71 -2.01
CA ASP A 122 -1.41 -24.58 -1.20
C ASP A 122 -0.47 -24.41 0.00
N GLU A 123 0.11 -23.21 0.16
CA GLU A 123 1.17 -22.98 1.14
C GLU A 123 0.63 -22.64 2.53
N THR A 124 -0.35 -21.73 2.60
CA THR A 124 -0.97 -21.26 3.84
C THR A 124 -2.38 -20.75 3.58
N PHE A 125 -3.25 -20.83 4.59
CA PHE A 125 -4.58 -20.20 4.61
C PHE A 125 -4.73 -19.23 5.79
N ALA A 126 -3.63 -18.78 6.38
CA ALA A 126 -3.65 -17.93 7.57
C ALA A 126 -4.24 -16.55 7.32
N ILE A 127 -4.11 -16.02 6.09
CA ILE A 127 -4.60 -14.70 5.72
C ILE A 127 -6.01 -14.82 5.14
N PRO A 128 -7.02 -14.18 5.75
CA PRO A 128 -8.39 -14.24 5.25
C PRO A 128 -8.62 -13.30 4.06
N HIS A 129 -9.65 -13.62 3.27
CA HIS A 129 -10.12 -12.82 2.15
C HIS A 129 -11.05 -11.68 2.63
N ASN A 130 -10.57 -10.84 3.54
CA ASN A 130 -11.36 -9.84 4.28
C ASN A 130 -11.05 -8.38 3.91
N LYS A 131 -10.43 -8.16 2.74
CA LYS A 131 -10.13 -6.83 2.23
C LYS A 131 -10.37 -6.75 0.73
N LYS A 132 -10.75 -5.56 0.26
CA LYS A 132 -10.63 -5.18 -1.14
C LYS A 132 -9.16 -5.08 -1.53
N GLY A 133 -8.82 -5.55 -2.73
CA GLY A 133 -7.46 -5.55 -3.23
C GLY A 133 -6.59 -6.71 -2.74
N ARG A 134 -7.16 -7.74 -2.09
CA ARG A 134 -6.42 -8.96 -1.74
C ARG A 134 -5.87 -9.61 -3.00
N LEU A 135 -4.58 -9.92 -3.00
CA LEU A 135 -3.93 -10.73 -4.02
C LEU A 135 -3.91 -12.20 -3.57
N LEU A 136 -4.49 -13.07 -4.40
CA LEU A 136 -4.58 -14.50 -4.13
C LEU A 136 -4.31 -15.36 -5.36
N MET A 137 -3.93 -16.62 -5.14
CA MET A 137 -3.71 -17.58 -6.22
C MET A 137 -5.03 -18.08 -6.80
N ALA A 138 -5.12 -18.08 -8.14
CA ALA A 138 -6.14 -18.84 -8.82
C ALA A 138 -5.69 -20.32 -8.90
N ASN A 139 -6.64 -21.23 -8.71
CA ASN A 139 -6.40 -22.67 -8.77
C ASN A 139 -7.63 -23.40 -9.36
N LEU A 140 -7.44 -24.68 -9.67
CA LEU A 140 -8.46 -25.60 -10.18
C LEU A 140 -8.79 -26.66 -9.12
N GLY A 141 -8.83 -26.24 -7.85
CA GLY A 141 -8.97 -27.12 -6.68
C GLY A 141 -7.71 -27.19 -5.82
N PRO A 142 -7.76 -27.93 -4.70
CA PRO A 142 -6.67 -27.97 -3.72
C PRO A 142 -5.33 -28.35 -4.35
N ASN A 143 -4.27 -27.65 -3.97
CA ASN A 143 -2.88 -27.90 -4.36
C ASN A 143 -2.62 -27.78 -5.87
N THR A 144 -3.31 -26.85 -6.55
CA THR A 144 -3.17 -26.65 -8.00
C THR A 144 -2.76 -25.24 -8.41
N ASN A 145 -2.00 -24.55 -7.56
CA ASN A 145 -1.53 -23.19 -7.83
C ASN A 145 -0.55 -23.17 -9.01
N GLY A 146 -0.66 -22.17 -9.88
CA GLY A 146 0.19 -22.00 -11.06
C GLY A 146 0.74 -20.59 -11.17
N ALA A 147 0.43 -19.92 -12.28
CA ALA A 147 0.77 -18.50 -12.51
C ALA A 147 -0.42 -17.55 -12.37
N GLN A 148 -1.65 -18.07 -12.45
CA GLN A 148 -2.83 -17.24 -12.42
C GLN A 148 -3.12 -16.71 -11.02
N PHE A 149 -3.60 -15.48 -10.95
CA PHE A 149 -3.92 -14.79 -9.70
C PHE A 149 -5.20 -13.99 -9.82
N PHE A 150 -5.81 -13.69 -8.67
CA PHE A 150 -6.93 -12.75 -8.54
C PHE A 150 -6.54 -11.56 -7.69
N ILE A 151 -7.12 -10.40 -8.02
CA ILE A 151 -7.21 -9.24 -7.12
C ILE A 151 -8.68 -9.03 -6.78
N THR A 152 -9.04 -9.03 -5.50
CA THR A 152 -10.44 -8.81 -5.08
C THR A 152 -10.88 -7.38 -5.32
N THR A 153 -12.13 -7.19 -5.76
CA THR A 153 -12.74 -5.87 -5.98
C THR A 153 -13.85 -5.53 -4.98
N THR A 154 -14.24 -6.50 -4.15
CA THR A 154 -15.17 -6.32 -3.02
C THR A 154 -14.44 -6.43 -1.68
N GLN A 155 -15.07 -5.94 -0.61
CA GLN A 155 -14.49 -5.88 0.72
C GLN A 155 -14.22 -7.27 1.30
N ASP A 156 -15.17 -8.20 1.17
CA ASP A 156 -15.09 -9.52 1.79
C ASP A 156 -15.44 -10.62 0.79
N CYS A 157 -14.55 -11.60 0.67
CA CYS A 157 -14.74 -12.83 -0.12
C CYS A 157 -14.53 -14.06 0.77
N LEU A 158 -15.08 -14.07 1.99
CA LEU A 158 -14.78 -15.09 3.02
C LEU A 158 -15.10 -16.54 2.59
N TRP A 159 -15.97 -16.73 1.60
CA TRP A 159 -16.27 -18.05 1.01
C TRP A 159 -15.09 -18.69 0.26
N LEU A 160 -14.02 -17.91 0.00
CA LEU A 160 -12.75 -18.36 -0.56
C LEU A 160 -11.73 -18.80 0.50
N ASN A 161 -12.00 -18.54 1.79
CA ASN A 161 -11.11 -18.98 2.88
C ASN A 161 -10.94 -20.50 2.86
N GLY A 162 -9.70 -20.95 3.07
CA GLY A 162 -9.34 -22.37 3.00
C GLY A 162 -9.31 -22.98 1.59
N LYS A 163 -9.52 -22.17 0.54
CA LYS A 163 -9.54 -22.63 -0.86
C LYS A 163 -8.50 -21.95 -1.74
N HIS A 164 -8.18 -20.69 -1.46
CA HIS A 164 -7.20 -19.92 -2.22
C HIS A 164 -6.16 -19.30 -1.28
N VAL A 165 -4.90 -19.37 -1.67
CA VAL A 165 -3.80 -18.79 -0.90
C VAL A 165 -3.78 -17.28 -1.15
N VAL A 166 -4.01 -16.48 -0.10
CA VAL A 166 -3.76 -15.04 -0.10
C VAL A 166 -2.29 -14.81 0.21
N PHE A 167 -1.62 -13.98 -0.59
CA PHE A 167 -0.17 -13.75 -0.45
C PHE A 167 0.25 -12.29 -0.67
N GLY A 168 -0.71 -11.38 -0.87
CA GLY A 168 -0.43 -9.95 -0.97
C GLY A 168 -1.67 -9.07 -0.86
N GLN A 169 -1.43 -7.76 -0.95
CA GLN A 169 -2.43 -6.71 -0.86
C GLN A 169 -2.07 -5.60 -1.84
N LEU A 170 -3.05 -5.16 -2.65
CA LEU A 170 -2.95 -3.95 -3.46
C LEU A 170 -2.80 -2.74 -2.53
N VAL A 171 -1.78 -1.92 -2.79
CA VAL A 171 -1.48 -0.70 -2.02
C VAL A 171 -1.42 0.55 -2.89
N GLY A 172 -1.37 0.41 -4.22
CA GLY A 172 -1.39 1.52 -5.18
C GLY A 172 -2.04 1.11 -6.51
N GLY A 173 -2.58 2.08 -7.25
CA GLY A 173 -3.29 1.84 -8.51
C GLY A 173 -4.72 1.30 -8.33
N HIS A 174 -5.39 1.67 -7.24
CA HIS A 174 -6.76 1.22 -6.93
C HIS A 174 -7.77 1.67 -7.98
N GLU A 175 -7.58 2.86 -8.54
CA GLU A 175 -8.38 3.44 -9.63
C GLU A 175 -8.34 2.57 -10.89
N ILE A 176 -7.21 1.90 -11.16
CA ILE A 176 -7.07 0.99 -12.31
C ILE A 176 -7.90 -0.27 -12.09
N ILE A 177 -7.86 -0.82 -10.88
CA ILE A 177 -8.63 -2.02 -10.51
C ILE A 177 -10.13 -1.70 -10.46
N GLU A 178 -10.51 -0.50 -10.02
CA GLU A 178 -11.90 -0.03 -10.03
C GLU A 178 -12.42 0.19 -11.46
N GLU A 179 -11.61 0.78 -12.35
CA GLU A 179 -11.93 0.89 -13.78
C GLU A 179 -12.15 -0.50 -14.39
N MET A 180 -11.25 -1.46 -14.11
CA MET A 180 -11.42 -2.85 -14.56
C MET A 180 -12.71 -3.45 -14.00
N ASN A 181 -13.02 -3.25 -12.72
CA ASN A 181 -14.25 -3.76 -12.08
C ASN A 181 -15.54 -3.27 -12.78
N ASN A 182 -15.51 -2.08 -13.37
CA ASN A 182 -16.64 -1.44 -14.04
C ASN A 182 -16.60 -1.53 -15.58
N VAL A 183 -15.68 -2.31 -16.14
CA VAL A 183 -15.57 -2.46 -17.60
C VAL A 183 -16.81 -3.16 -18.18
N THR A 184 -17.25 -2.71 -19.36
CA THR A 184 -18.28 -3.41 -20.13
C THR A 184 -17.76 -4.78 -20.58
N LEU A 185 -18.56 -5.82 -20.34
CA LEU A 185 -18.31 -7.18 -20.80
C LEU A 185 -19.08 -7.46 -22.10
N ASP A 186 -18.52 -8.33 -22.94
CA ASP A 186 -19.18 -8.86 -24.13
C ASP A 186 -20.17 -9.98 -23.79
N GLU A 187 -20.81 -10.54 -24.82
CA GLU A 187 -21.77 -11.65 -24.70
C GLU A 187 -21.17 -12.94 -24.09
N ASN A 188 -19.84 -13.08 -24.12
CA ASN A 188 -19.10 -14.21 -23.55
C ASN A 188 -18.54 -13.90 -22.15
N GLY A 189 -18.93 -12.76 -21.56
CA GLY A 189 -18.45 -12.32 -20.25
C GLY A 189 -16.98 -11.88 -20.25
N LYS A 190 -16.41 -11.54 -21.41
CA LYS A 190 -15.04 -11.04 -21.53
C LYS A 190 -15.01 -9.52 -21.60
N PRO A 191 -13.96 -8.85 -21.09
CA PRO A 191 -13.85 -7.40 -21.20
C PRO A 191 -13.82 -6.93 -22.65
N THR A 192 -14.66 -5.96 -22.98
CA THR A 192 -14.67 -5.32 -24.33
C THR A 192 -13.39 -4.56 -24.63
N VAL A 193 -12.69 -4.11 -23.59
CA VAL A 193 -11.35 -3.51 -23.67
C VAL A 193 -10.36 -4.41 -22.95
N ASN A 194 -9.26 -4.74 -23.62
CA ASN A 194 -8.20 -5.54 -23.03
C ASN A 194 -7.30 -4.69 -22.14
N TYR A 195 -6.96 -5.24 -20.96
CA TYR A 195 -5.94 -4.71 -20.08
C TYR A 195 -4.75 -5.67 -20.05
N PHE A 196 -3.53 -5.15 -20.18
CA PHE A 196 -2.31 -5.95 -20.25
C PHE A 196 -1.28 -5.48 -19.24
N ILE A 197 -0.49 -6.41 -18.71
CA ILE A 197 0.69 -6.09 -17.92
C ILE A 197 1.84 -5.76 -18.87
N THR A 198 2.40 -4.57 -18.82
CA THR A 198 3.47 -4.11 -19.74
C THR A 198 4.87 -4.41 -19.24
N ALA A 199 5.05 -4.37 -17.93
CA ALA A 199 6.31 -4.68 -17.24
C ALA A 199 6.00 -5.01 -15.78
N GLY A 200 6.85 -5.82 -15.15
CA GLY A 200 6.80 -6.09 -13.73
C GLY A 200 8.19 -5.93 -13.12
N GLN A 201 8.23 -5.39 -11.90
CA GLN A 201 9.46 -5.31 -11.13
C GLN A 201 9.17 -5.51 -9.65
N SER A 202 9.92 -6.41 -9.01
CA SER A 202 9.85 -6.62 -7.57
C SER A 202 11.00 -5.90 -6.84
N THR A 203 10.70 -5.37 -5.67
CA THR A 203 11.70 -4.77 -4.78
C THR A 203 11.54 -5.32 -3.38
N LYS A 204 12.65 -5.68 -2.73
CA LYS A 204 12.65 -6.06 -1.32
C LYS A 204 12.42 -4.82 -0.46
N ILE A 205 11.48 -4.89 0.47
CA ILE A 205 11.19 -3.78 1.37
C ILE A 205 12.22 -3.73 2.50
N ASP A 206 12.79 -2.55 2.74
CA ASP A 206 13.59 -2.27 3.91
C ASP A 206 12.68 -1.99 5.12
N THR A 207 12.49 -3.02 5.93
CA THR A 207 11.64 -2.96 7.12
C THR A 207 12.29 -2.20 8.28
N LYS A 208 13.55 -1.75 8.18
CA LYS A 208 14.21 -0.98 9.25
C LYS A 208 13.53 0.37 9.47
N ASN A 209 13.13 1.03 8.40
CA ASN A 209 12.42 2.32 8.46
C ASN A 209 10.94 2.16 8.79
N GLN A 210 10.36 0.96 8.58
CA GLN A 210 8.95 0.71 8.84
C GLN A 210 8.60 0.82 10.33
N LYS A 211 9.49 0.37 11.23
CA LYS A 211 9.34 0.60 12.69
C LYS A 211 9.28 2.09 13.04
N LEU A 212 10.09 2.92 12.37
CA LEU A 212 10.08 4.36 12.57
C LEU A 212 8.77 4.97 12.05
N TYR A 213 8.25 4.52 10.91
CA TYR A 213 6.94 4.94 10.40
C TYR A 213 5.79 4.51 11.30
N GLU A 214 5.79 3.27 11.81
CA GLU A 214 4.80 2.78 12.77
C GLU A 214 4.84 3.60 14.07
N GLN A 215 6.04 3.98 14.52
CA GLN A 215 6.23 4.84 15.67
C GLN A 215 5.74 6.27 15.41
N LEU A 216 6.08 6.86 14.26
CA LEU A 216 5.59 8.19 13.86
C LEU A 216 4.06 8.22 13.69
N LYS A 217 3.47 7.17 13.12
CA LYS A 217 2.02 7.04 12.98
C LYS A 217 1.35 6.91 14.35
N LYS A 218 1.91 6.11 15.25
CA LYS A 218 1.44 6.01 16.64
C LYS A 218 1.52 7.36 17.35
N ASP A 219 2.61 8.10 17.16
CA ASP A 219 2.79 9.43 17.74
C ASP A 219 1.79 10.45 17.14
N GLU A 220 1.50 10.37 15.84
CA GLU A 220 0.49 11.21 15.17
C GLU A 220 -0.94 10.87 15.62
N GLU A 221 -1.28 9.58 15.75
CA GLU A 221 -2.57 9.13 16.30
C GLU A 221 -2.76 9.62 17.74
N ILE A 222 -1.73 9.53 18.57
CA ILE A 222 -1.71 10.08 19.93
C ILE A 222 -1.92 11.60 19.89
N TYR A 223 -1.24 12.32 18.99
CA TYR A 223 -1.38 13.77 18.86
C TYR A 223 -2.79 14.18 18.44
N GLN A 224 -3.40 13.48 17.48
CA GLN A 224 -4.78 13.74 17.05
C GLN A 224 -5.79 13.39 18.16
N ALA A 225 -5.59 12.29 18.89
CA ALA A 225 -6.42 11.95 20.05
C ALA A 225 -6.33 13.01 21.16
N ALA A 226 -5.13 13.57 21.38
CA ALA A 226 -4.93 14.69 22.30
C ALA A 226 -5.65 15.97 21.83
N LEU A 227 -5.60 16.27 20.52
CA LEU A 227 -6.36 17.40 19.94
C LEU A 227 -7.89 17.22 20.06
N ARG A 228 -8.39 15.98 20.00
CA ARG A 228 -9.80 15.64 20.23
C ARG A 228 -10.19 15.61 21.72
N GLY A 229 -9.25 15.77 22.63
CA GLY A 229 -9.50 15.72 24.08
C GLY A 229 -9.73 14.31 24.63
N GLU A 230 -9.40 13.26 23.85
CA GLU A 230 -9.63 11.85 24.20
C GLU A 230 -8.50 11.26 25.07
N THR A 231 -7.36 11.95 25.16
CA THR A 231 -6.19 11.50 25.93
C THR A 231 -5.57 12.64 26.74
N THR A 232 -5.06 12.33 27.94
CA THR A 232 -4.30 13.25 28.79
C THR A 232 -2.89 12.73 29.03
N LEU A 233 -1.95 13.65 29.30
CA LEU A 233 -0.58 13.31 29.67
C LEU A 233 -0.44 13.33 31.20
N ILE A 234 -0.09 12.19 31.78
CA ILE A 234 0.24 12.06 33.22
C ILE A 234 1.64 11.43 33.31
N ASN A 235 2.58 12.11 33.98
CA ASN A 235 3.96 11.63 34.17
C ASN A 235 4.65 11.17 32.86
N ASP A 236 4.54 11.99 31.80
CA ASP A 236 5.08 11.69 30.47
C ASP A 236 4.54 10.41 29.82
N GLN A 237 3.41 9.89 30.30
CA GLN A 237 2.67 8.78 29.70
C GLN A 237 1.27 9.21 29.23
N VAL A 238 0.84 8.66 28.10
CA VAL A 238 -0.45 8.95 27.47
C VAL A 238 -1.51 8.05 28.09
N HIS A 239 -2.53 8.65 28.69
CA HIS A 239 -3.67 7.95 29.27
C HIS A 239 -4.96 8.31 28.53
N PRO A 240 -5.86 7.34 28.24
CA PRO A 240 -7.19 7.66 27.75
C PRO A 240 -7.96 8.43 28.83
N VAL A 241 -8.73 9.45 28.43
CA VAL A 241 -9.62 10.18 29.34
C VAL A 241 -10.81 9.29 29.63
N GLU A 242 -10.83 8.66 30.81
CA GLU A 242 -12.04 8.03 31.32
C GLU A 242 -13.10 9.12 31.55
N THR A 243 -14.24 8.97 30.88
CA THR A 243 -15.40 9.85 31.04
C THR A 243 -16.02 9.62 32.41
N LEU A 244 -15.51 10.34 33.42
CA LEU A 244 -16.26 10.54 34.65
C LEU A 244 -17.45 11.45 34.32
N GLN A 245 -18.62 10.90 34.59
CA GLN A 245 -19.94 11.51 34.49
C GLN A 245 -19.94 12.93 35.12
N GLU A 246 -20.65 13.85 34.47
CA GLU A 246 -20.71 15.29 34.76
C GLU A 246 -20.61 15.65 36.24
N ASP A 247 -19.60 16.44 36.60
CA ASP A 247 -19.69 17.40 37.71
C ASP A 247 -18.69 18.55 37.54
N ASN A 248 -19.22 19.73 37.18
CA ASN A 248 -18.73 21.08 37.50
C ASN A 248 -17.24 21.48 37.28
N MET A 249 -16.52 20.89 36.31
CA MET A 249 -15.11 21.22 36.04
C MET A 249 -14.86 22.35 35.02
N GLY A 250 -15.92 22.98 34.47
CA GLY A 250 -15.80 24.04 33.47
C GLY A 250 -14.98 25.26 33.93
N GLY A 251 -14.99 25.58 35.24
CA GLY A 251 -14.22 26.70 35.79
C GLY A 251 -12.70 26.46 35.82
N TYR A 252 -12.26 25.22 36.00
CA TYR A 252 -10.84 24.90 36.17
C TYR A 252 -10.09 24.76 34.84
N ILE A 253 -10.77 24.33 33.77
CA ILE A 253 -10.21 24.24 32.42
C ILE A 253 -9.91 25.64 31.87
N PHE A 254 -10.81 26.60 32.09
CA PHE A 254 -10.58 28.00 31.71
C PHE A 254 -9.40 28.62 32.48
N LEU A 255 -9.25 28.30 33.77
CA LEU A 255 -8.14 28.81 34.58
C LEU A 255 -6.79 28.21 34.16
N GLY A 256 -6.75 26.92 33.83
CA GLY A 256 -5.55 26.24 33.33
C GLY A 256 -5.08 26.77 31.97
N ALA A 257 -6.00 26.96 31.03
CA ALA A 257 -5.70 27.55 29.73
C ALA A 257 -5.20 29.00 29.85
N PHE A 258 -5.80 29.79 30.74
CA PHE A 258 -5.36 31.16 31.04
C PHE A 258 -3.94 31.19 31.64
N CYS A 259 -3.63 30.29 32.58
CA CYS A 259 -2.29 30.17 33.16
C CYS A 259 -1.23 29.78 32.11
N LEU A 260 -1.55 28.88 31.17
CA LEU A 260 -0.63 28.48 30.11
C LEU A 260 -0.35 29.61 29.12
N ILE A 261 -1.37 30.39 28.74
CA ILE A 261 -1.23 31.57 27.89
C ILE A 261 -0.37 32.64 28.59
N VAL A 262 -0.60 32.89 29.87
CA VAL A 262 0.22 33.82 30.68
C VAL A 262 1.68 33.35 30.78
N LEU A 263 1.92 32.05 30.97
CA LEU A 263 3.27 31.48 31.00
C LEU A 263 3.99 31.58 29.66
N LEU A 264 3.29 31.37 28.56
CA LEU A 264 3.83 31.52 27.21
C LEU A 264 4.13 33.01 26.90
N ALA A 265 3.22 33.92 27.26
CA ALA A 265 3.45 35.36 27.14
C ALA A 265 4.62 35.86 28.00
N TRP A 266 4.78 35.34 29.22
CA TRP A 266 5.92 35.63 30.09
C TRP A 266 7.24 35.07 29.54
N ARG A 267 7.23 33.85 28.98
CA ARG A 267 8.42 33.29 28.32
C ARG A 267 8.83 34.07 27.07
N MET A 268 7.85 34.52 26.27
CA MET A 268 8.14 35.34 25.08
C MET A 268 8.70 36.71 25.48
N THR A 269 8.12 37.38 26.47
CA THR A 269 8.64 38.67 26.98
C THR A 269 10.03 38.53 27.61
N LYS A 270 10.32 37.43 28.32
CA LYS A 270 11.67 37.14 28.85
C LYS A 270 12.68 36.86 27.74
N LYS A 271 12.30 36.17 26.66
CA LYS A 271 13.14 35.92 25.48
C LYS A 271 13.44 37.21 24.69
N VAL A 272 12.44 38.09 24.56
CA VAL A 272 12.57 39.41 23.94
C VAL A 272 13.47 40.34 24.77
N ARG A 273 13.31 40.38 26.10
CA ARG A 273 14.21 41.11 27.02
C ARG A 273 15.65 40.59 26.99
N ARG A 274 15.87 39.29 26.72
CA ARG A 274 17.22 38.71 26.63
C ARG A 274 17.90 39.00 25.29
N ASN A 275 17.13 39.20 24.22
CA ASN A 275 17.64 39.52 22.89
C ASN A 275 17.85 41.03 22.67
N MET A 276 17.14 41.88 23.42
CA MET A 276 17.40 43.32 23.48
C MET A 276 18.34 43.60 24.67
N GLY A 277 19.65 43.47 24.46
CA GLY A 277 20.65 43.83 25.45
C GLY A 277 20.60 45.32 25.80
N VAL A 278 19.73 45.71 26.73
CA VAL A 278 19.75 47.05 27.35
C VAL A 278 20.40 46.91 28.72
N LYS A 279 21.65 47.36 28.81
CA LYS A 279 22.28 47.66 30.10
C LYS A 279 21.53 48.85 30.72
N PHE A 280 20.75 48.62 31.76
CA PHE A 280 20.46 49.68 32.71
C PHE A 280 21.61 49.73 33.73
N LYS A 281 22.41 50.80 33.65
CA LYS A 281 23.29 51.26 34.73
C LYS A 281 22.43 52.08 35.71
N GLY A 282 22.65 51.89 37.01
CA GLY A 282 22.12 52.72 38.09
C GLY A 282 20.93 52.08 38.77
#